data_AF-A0A4Q6CAP6-F1
#
_entry.id   AF-A0A4Q6CAP6-F1
#
_cell.length_a   1.000
_cell.length_b   1.000
_cell.length_c   1.000
_cell.angle_alpha   90.00
_cell.angle_beta   90.00
_cell.angle_gamma   90.00
#
_symmetry.space_group_name_H-M   'P 1'
#
loop_
_entity.id
_entity.type
_entity.pdbx_description
1 polymer ?
#
loop_
_entity_poly.entity_id
_entity_poly.type
_entity_poly.pdbx_seq_one_letter_code
_entity_poly.pdbx_strand_id
1 'polypeptide(L)'
;MEIAGRSFTERASDRRADADLEAMALEIVRHVPRMIKAYPTEVEFWHWFSGEIESIRRNARTFDERERLTARLIQALMDNGIEGEMVPARSLP
;
A
#
# COMPACT_ATOMS: atom_id res chain seq x y z
N MET A 1 -17.49 31.32 -12.23
CA MET A 1 -18.02 30.45 -11.17
C MET A 1 -16.87 30.18 -10.21
N GLU A 2 -16.79 30.94 -9.13
CA GLU A 2 -15.77 30.77 -8.09
C GLU A 2 -16.23 29.71 -7.10
N ILE A 3 -15.41 28.68 -6.93
CA ILE A 3 -15.45 27.78 -5.78
C ILE A 3 -14.06 27.90 -5.15
N ALA A 4 -13.99 28.56 -3.99
CA ALA A 4 -12.87 28.57 -3.06
C ALA A 4 -11.46 28.51 -3.68
N GLY A 5 -11.05 29.58 -4.38
CA GLY A 5 -9.67 30.10 -4.36
C GLY A 5 -8.50 29.16 -4.70
N ARG A 6 -8.68 28.04 -5.40
CA ARG A 6 -7.55 27.21 -5.88
C ARG A 6 -7.65 26.96 -7.37
N SER A 7 -6.88 27.74 -8.12
CA SER A 7 -6.60 27.49 -9.53
C SER A 7 -5.92 26.13 -9.68
N PHE A 8 -6.54 25.18 -10.40
CA PHE A 8 -6.03 23.84 -10.70
C PHE A 8 -5.16 23.81 -11.96
N THR A 9 -4.43 24.89 -12.22
CA THR A 9 -3.49 24.97 -13.33
C THR A 9 -2.06 24.96 -12.81
N GLU A 10 -1.23 24.16 -13.46
CA GLU A 10 0.22 24.07 -13.38
C GLU A 10 0.80 23.17 -12.28
N ARG A 11 1.32 22.01 -12.73
CA ARG A 11 2.49 21.34 -12.15
C ARG A 11 2.43 21.17 -10.63
N ALA A 12 1.46 20.41 -10.13
CA ALA A 12 1.62 19.72 -8.85
C ALA A 12 2.79 18.74 -9.02
N SER A 13 3.97 19.26 -8.70
CA SER A 13 5.29 18.70 -8.94
C SER A 13 5.37 17.22 -8.60
N ASP A 14 5.98 16.45 -9.49
CA ASP A 14 6.19 15.02 -9.34
C ASP A 14 6.63 14.62 -7.91
N ARG A 15 7.53 15.36 -7.26
CA ARG A 15 7.99 15.07 -5.88
C ARG A 15 6.90 15.02 -4.79
N ARG A 16 5.75 15.69 -4.96
CA ARG A 16 4.66 15.62 -3.98
C ARG A 16 3.99 14.25 -3.99
N ALA A 17 3.75 13.68 -5.17
CA ALA A 17 3.13 12.36 -5.28
C ALA A 17 4.08 11.23 -4.80
N ASP A 18 5.41 11.39 -4.95
CA ASP A 18 6.37 10.44 -4.38
C ASP A 18 6.32 10.45 -2.84
N ALA A 19 6.24 11.64 -2.24
CA ALA A 19 6.09 11.79 -0.80
C ALA A 19 4.75 11.20 -0.30
N ASP A 20 3.71 11.25 -1.14
CA ASP A 20 2.39 10.71 -0.82
C ASP A 20 2.39 9.17 -0.82
N LEU A 21 3.08 8.52 -1.77
CA LEU A 21 3.11 7.05 -1.85
C LEU A 21 3.99 6.43 -0.74
N GLU A 22 5.11 7.08 -0.40
CA GLU A 22 5.96 6.68 0.73
C GLU A 22 5.22 6.80 2.06
N ALA A 23 4.44 7.89 2.23
CA ALA A 23 3.59 8.09 3.41
C ALA A 23 2.49 7.03 3.49
N MET A 24 1.83 6.72 2.38
CA MET A 24 0.83 5.65 2.31
C MET A 24 1.42 4.30 2.71
N ALA A 25 2.59 3.93 2.18
CA ALA A 25 3.26 2.69 2.55
C ALA A 25 3.58 2.64 4.04
N LEU A 26 4.04 3.76 4.63
CA LEU A 26 4.31 3.84 6.07
C LEU A 26 3.03 3.70 6.90
N GLU A 27 1.91 4.28 6.47
CA GLU A 27 0.62 4.12 7.13
C GLU A 27 0.14 2.67 7.09
N ILE A 28 0.26 1.99 5.95
CA ILE A 28 -0.07 0.57 5.83
C ILE A 28 0.76 -0.25 6.82
N VAL A 29 2.09 -0.04 6.88
CA VAL A 29 2.99 -0.72 7.83
C VAL A 29 2.52 -0.53 9.28
N ARG A 30 2.11 0.68 9.66
CA ARG A 30 1.60 0.97 11.01
C ARG A 30 0.26 0.28 11.29
N HIS A 31 -0.54 0.04 10.27
CA HIS A 31 -1.84 -0.63 10.41
C HIS A 31 -1.72 -2.16 10.48
N VAL A 32 -0.70 -2.78 9.87
CA VAL A 32 -0.53 -4.24 9.83
C VAL A 32 -0.78 -4.92 11.19
N PRO A 33 -0.12 -4.54 12.32
CA PRO A 33 -0.33 -5.22 13.60
C PRO A 33 -1.77 -5.12 14.12
N ARG A 34 -2.43 -3.99 13.84
CA ARG A 34 -3.82 -3.77 14.23
C ARG A 34 -4.77 -4.59 13.37
N MET A 35 -4.55 -4.63 12.07
CA MET A 35 -5.41 -5.35 11.13
C MET A 35 -5.33 -6.86 11.33
N ILE A 36 -4.14 -7.41 11.64
CA ILE A 36 -3.97 -8.83 12.01
C ILE A 36 -4.89 -9.21 13.18
N LYS A 37 -5.02 -8.32 14.18
CA LYS A 37 -5.86 -8.56 15.37
C LYS A 37 -7.34 -8.27 15.15
N ALA A 38 -7.65 -7.39 14.20
CA ALA A 38 -9.00 -6.88 13.98
C ALA A 38 -9.81 -7.74 13.00
N TYR A 39 -9.17 -8.39 12.04
CA TYR A 39 -9.87 -9.27 11.10
C TYR A 39 -10.20 -10.61 11.75
N PRO A 40 -11.46 -11.08 11.64
CA PRO A 40 -11.89 -12.33 12.26
C PRO A 40 -11.39 -13.57 11.51
N THR A 41 -10.95 -13.42 10.25
CA THR A 41 -10.36 -14.49 9.45
C THR A 41 -9.07 -14.06 8.75
N GLU A 42 -8.17 -15.01 8.51
CA GLU A 42 -6.95 -14.77 7.72
C GLU A 42 -7.27 -14.32 6.29
N VAL A 43 -8.34 -14.84 5.69
CA VAL A 43 -8.75 -14.51 4.32
C VAL A 43 -9.08 -13.02 4.16
N GLU A 44 -9.80 -12.43 5.11
CA GLU A 44 -10.15 -11.00 5.06
C GLU A 44 -8.91 -10.11 5.25
N PHE A 45 -7.99 -10.51 6.13
CA PHE A 45 -6.70 -9.83 6.28
C PHE A 45 -5.92 -9.86 4.97
N TRP A 46 -5.78 -11.03 4.34
CA TRP A 46 -5.07 -11.17 3.07
C TRP A 46 -5.76 -10.43 1.92
N HIS A 47 -7.09 -10.38 1.90
CA HIS A 47 -7.83 -9.60 0.92
C HIS A 47 -7.53 -8.10 1.04
N TRP A 48 -7.57 -7.56 2.27
CA TRP A 48 -7.18 -6.19 2.54
C TRP A 48 -5.72 -5.93 2.13
N PHE A 49 -4.80 -6.74 2.67
CA PHE A 49 -3.36 -6.51 2.49
C PHE A 49 -2.92 -6.63 1.02
N SER A 50 -3.47 -7.58 0.27
CA SER A 50 -3.22 -7.71 -1.17
C SER A 50 -3.76 -6.52 -1.98
N GLY A 51 -4.89 -5.93 -1.55
CA GLY A 51 -5.43 -4.69 -2.09
C GLY A 51 -4.49 -3.49 -1.88
N GLU A 52 -3.89 -3.37 -0.69
CA GLU A 52 -2.91 -2.32 -0.39
C GLU A 52 -1.63 -2.46 -1.25
N ILE A 53 -1.12 -3.68 -1.40
CA ILE A 53 0.03 -3.96 -2.28
C ILE A 53 -0.30 -3.55 -3.72
N GLU A 54 -1.48 -3.91 -4.23
CA GLU A 54 -1.89 -3.56 -5.59
C GLU A 54 -2.03 -2.04 -5.77
N SER A 55 -2.52 -1.33 -4.75
CA SER A 55 -2.57 0.13 -4.76
C SER A 55 -1.18 0.76 -4.89
N ILE A 56 -0.21 0.28 -4.10
CA ILE A 56 1.20 0.71 -4.23
C ILE A 56 1.73 0.43 -5.64
N ARG A 57 1.50 -0.78 -6.16
CA ARG A 57 2.01 -1.19 -7.48
C ARG A 57 1.44 -0.36 -8.63
N ARG A 58 0.17 0.05 -8.54
CA ARG A 58 -0.50 0.88 -9.56
C ARG A 58 -0.05 2.33 -9.56
N ASN A 59 0.32 2.86 -8.39
CA ASN A 59 0.65 4.27 -8.22
C ASN A 59 2.15 4.55 -8.22
N ALA A 60 3.00 3.52 -8.09
CA ALA A 60 4.45 3.65 -8.23
C ALA A 60 4.83 4.08 -9.65
N ARG A 61 5.76 5.02 -9.75
CA ARG A 61 6.21 5.58 -11.04
C ARG A 61 7.30 4.78 -11.70
N THR A 62 8.11 4.14 -10.88
CA THR A 62 9.26 3.35 -11.33
C THR A 62 9.15 1.93 -10.80
N PHE A 63 9.81 1.03 -11.51
CA PHE A 63 9.94 -0.36 -11.07
C PHE A 63 10.64 -0.45 -9.71
N ASP A 64 11.74 0.30 -9.53
CA ASP A 64 12.51 0.31 -8.28
C ASP A 64 11.69 0.83 -7.09
N GLU A 65 10.90 1.88 -7.27
CA GLU A 65 9.98 2.38 -6.23
C GLU A 65 8.93 1.34 -5.86
N ARG A 66 8.33 0.71 -6.88
CA ARG A 66 7.36 -0.37 -6.68
C ARG A 66 7.96 -1.53 -5.88
N GLU A 67 9.14 -2.00 -6.26
CA GLU A 67 9.82 -3.11 -5.57
C GLU A 67 10.17 -2.73 -4.15
N ARG A 68 10.81 -1.58 -3.95
CA ARG A 68 11.23 -1.09 -2.62
C ARG A 68 10.04 -0.94 -1.67
N LEU A 69 8.94 -0.34 -2.13
CA LEU A 69 7.74 -0.16 -1.30
C LEU A 69 7.02 -1.48 -1.03
N THR A 70 6.89 -2.34 -2.03
CA THR A 70 6.30 -3.69 -1.85
C THR A 70 7.12 -4.51 -0.85
N ALA A 71 8.45 -4.50 -0.97
CA ALA A 71 9.35 -5.20 -0.05
C ALA A 71 9.20 -4.68 1.38
N ARG A 72 9.03 -3.37 1.58
CA ARG A 72 8.76 -2.80 2.90
C ARG A 72 7.45 -3.32 3.50
N LEU A 73 6.38 -3.42 2.70
CA LEU A 73 5.11 -3.96 3.19
C LEU A 73 5.26 -5.44 3.58
N ILE A 74 5.96 -6.24 2.77
CA ILE A 74 6.24 -7.65 3.07
C ILE A 74 7.08 -7.78 4.35
N GLN A 75 8.11 -6.95 4.51
CA GLN A 75 8.93 -6.95 5.73
C GLN A 75 8.08 -6.65 6.98
N ALA A 76 7.10 -5.75 6.88
CA ALA A 76 6.20 -5.47 7.99
C ALA A 76 5.34 -6.69 8.39
N LEU A 77 5.01 -7.60 7.46
CA LEU A 77 4.39 -8.87 7.82
C LEU A 77 5.34 -9.76 8.62
N MET A 78 6.58 -9.90 8.13
CA MET A 78 7.61 -10.72 8.76
C MET A 78 7.92 -10.22 10.18
N ASP A 79 8.05 -8.90 10.36
CA ASP A 79 8.28 -8.26 11.66
C ASP A 79 7.13 -8.50 12.66
N ASN A 80 5.93 -8.83 12.16
CA ASN A 80 4.76 -9.18 12.97
C ASN A 80 4.52 -10.70 13.06
N GLY A 81 5.50 -11.52 12.68
CA GLY A 81 5.44 -12.98 12.81
C GLY A 81 4.58 -13.67 11.75
N ILE A 82 4.23 -12.97 10.66
CA ILE A 82 3.57 -13.57 9.49
C ILE A 82 4.63 -13.90 8.45
N GLU A 83 5.09 -15.15 8.47
CA GLU A 83 5.93 -15.74 7.44
C GLU A 83 5.02 -16.29 6.33
N GLY A 84 4.58 -15.42 5.41
CA GLY A 84 3.71 -15.81 4.31
C GLY A 84 4.46 -15.84 2.97
N GLU A 85 4.57 -17.00 2.33
CA GLU A 85 4.65 -17.06 0.86
C GLU A 85 3.43 -16.32 0.32
N MET A 86 3.63 -15.25 -0.47
CA MET A 86 2.52 -14.60 -1.16
C MET A 86 1.86 -15.61 -2.10
N VAL A 87 0.75 -16.23 -1.68
CA VAL A 87 -0.06 -17.07 -2.56
C VAL A 87 -0.82 -16.11 -3.49
N PRO A 88 -0.55 -16.12 -4.81
CA PRO A 88 -1.29 -15.27 -5.74
C PRO A 88 -2.77 -15.67 -5.71
N ALA A 89 -3.66 -14.67 -5.79
CA ALA A 89 -5.13 -14.82 -5.72
C ALA A 89 -5.78 -15.71 -6.81
N ARG A 90 -4.99 -16.45 -7.59
CA ARG A 90 -5.43 -17.45 -8.57
C ARG A 90 -4.92 -18.83 -8.17
N SER A 91 -5.40 -19.35 -7.05
CA SER A 91 -5.29 -20.77 -6.72
C SER A 91 -6.44 -21.15 -5.80
N LEU A 92 -7.65 -20.98 -6.30
CA LEU A 92 -8.80 -21.76 -5.83
C LEU A 92 -9.21 -22.67 -6.99
N PRO A 93 -9.44 -23.97 -6.74
CA PRO A 93 -9.90 -24.92 -7.76
C PRO A 93 -11.28 -24.57 -8.33
#